data_AF-A0A420EJT0-F1
#
_entry.id   AF-A0A420EJT0-F1
#
_cell.length_a   1.000
_cell.length_b   1.000
_cell.length_c   1.000
_cell.angle_alpha   90.00
_cell.angle_beta   90.00
_cell.angle_gamma   90.00
#
_symmetry.space_group_name_H-M   'P 1'
#
loop_
_entity.id
_entity.type
_entity.pdbx_description
1 polymer ?
#
loop_
_entity_poly.entity_id
_entity_poly.type
_entity_poly.pdbx_seq_one_letter_code
_entity_poly.pdbx_strand_id
1 'polypeptide(L)'
;MTEWVLESNADGAPPTPEEVVREAIARIIFEAASNETAARLRKGERPAWASAEAEGQLLEIAHALALRAPLSTTGPTAEEFSRAIEQGIEAMRLIQGVS
;
A
#
# COMPACT_ATOMS: atom_id res chain seq x y z
N MET A 1 9.18 4.74 -5.94
CA MET A 1 8.42 4.69 -7.21
C MET A 1 9.34 4.60 -8.42
N THR A 2 10.35 5.46 -8.57
CA THR A 2 11.31 5.36 -9.69
C THR A 2 12.00 4.00 -9.78
N GLU A 3 12.37 3.41 -8.64
CA GLU A 3 12.99 2.08 -8.56
C GLU A 3 12.06 0.96 -9.05
N TRP A 4 10.82 0.89 -8.56
CA TRP A 4 9.82 -0.08 -9.05
C TRP A 4 9.53 0.06 -10.55
N VAL A 5 9.47 1.30 -11.06
CA VAL A 5 9.28 1.52 -12.50
C VAL A 5 10.47 0.95 -13.28
N LEU A 6 11.70 1.11 -12.79
CA LEU A 6 12.90 0.56 -13.42
C LEU A 6 12.92 -0.97 -13.36
N GLU A 7 12.51 -1.57 -12.25
CA GLU A 7 12.37 -3.02 -12.07
C GLU A 7 11.29 -3.60 -12.99
N SER A 8 10.13 -2.95 -13.09
CA SER A 8 9.03 -3.37 -13.96
C SER A 8 9.39 -3.30 -15.44
N ASN A 9 10.24 -2.33 -15.82
CA ASN A 9 10.78 -2.22 -17.18
C ASN A 9 11.82 -3.30 -17.50
N ALA A 10 12.44 -3.94 -16.51
CA ALA A 10 13.41 -5.01 -16.74
C ALA A 10 12.78 -6.24 -17.41
N ASP A 11 11.46 -6.41 -17.26
CA ASP A 11 10.64 -7.45 -17.91
C ASP A 11 10.19 -7.08 -19.34
N GLY A 12 10.64 -5.95 -19.87
CA GLY A 12 10.58 -5.63 -21.31
C GLY A 12 9.41 -4.76 -21.77
N ALA A 13 8.50 -4.35 -20.87
CA ALA A 13 7.46 -3.39 -21.18
C ALA A 13 7.27 -2.38 -20.02
N PRO A 14 7.06 -1.09 -20.31
CA PRO A 14 6.73 -0.12 -19.29
C PRO A 14 5.37 -0.41 -18.66
N PRO A 15 5.21 -0.16 -17.35
CA PRO A 15 3.93 -0.35 -16.69
C PRO A 15 2.87 0.58 -17.31
N THR A 16 1.67 0.04 -17.46
CA THR A 16 0.49 0.78 -17.89
C THR A 16 0.13 1.86 -16.86
N PRO A 17 -0.59 2.91 -17.26
CA PRO A 17 -1.08 3.92 -16.32
C PRO A 17 -1.89 3.32 -15.15
N GLU A 18 -2.65 2.24 -15.41
CA GLU A 18 -3.40 1.53 -14.38
C GLU A 18 -2.47 0.86 -13.35
N GLU A 19 -1.43 0.16 -13.81
CA GLU A 19 -0.44 -0.48 -12.93
C GLU A 19 0.28 0.56 -12.07
N VAL A 20 0.66 1.71 -12.66
CA VAL A 20 1.29 2.82 -11.91
C VAL A 20 0.35 3.34 -10.81
N VAL A 21 -0.94 3.51 -11.12
CA VAL A 21 -1.92 3.99 -10.13
C VAL A 21 -2.10 2.97 -9.00
N ARG A 22 -2.18 1.67 -9.32
CA ARG A 22 -2.35 0.61 -8.31
C ARG A 22 -1.12 0.50 -7.41
N GLU A 23 0.07 0.56 -7.98
CA GLU A 23 1.32 0.61 -7.20
C GLU A 23 1.35 1.83 -6.29
N ALA A 24 0.94 3.00 -6.78
CA ALA A 24 0.91 4.22 -5.98
C ALA A 24 -0.04 4.08 -4.77
N ILE A 25 -1.25 3.56 -4.98
CA ILE A 25 -2.22 3.30 -3.89
C ILE A 25 -1.62 2.34 -2.86
N ALA A 26 -1.03 1.22 -3.32
CA ALA A 26 -0.44 0.23 -2.43
C ALA A 26 0.69 0.81 -1.58
N ARG A 27 1.60 1.59 -2.18
CA ARG A 27 2.70 2.24 -1.46
C ARG A 27 2.19 3.23 -0.43
N ILE A 28 1.19 4.04 -0.75
CA ILE A 28 0.62 5.02 0.19
C ILE A 28 -0.02 4.31 1.38
N ILE A 29 -0.80 3.24 1.14
CA ILE A 29 -1.40 2.43 2.21
C ILE A 29 -0.31 1.83 3.10
N PHE A 30 0.71 1.23 2.49
CA PHE A 30 1.84 0.61 3.20
C PHE A 30 2.61 1.62 4.05
N GLU A 31 2.94 2.79 3.50
CA GLU A 31 3.66 3.85 4.20
C GLU A 31 2.86 4.40 5.38
N ALA A 32 1.55 4.61 5.21
CA ALA A 32 0.68 5.07 6.28
C ALA A 32 0.65 4.07 7.45
N ALA A 33 0.45 2.79 7.16
CA ALA A 33 0.42 1.74 8.18
C ALA A 33 1.79 1.55 8.87
N SER A 34 2.88 1.65 8.10
CA SER A 34 4.25 1.57 8.63
C SER A 34 4.57 2.74 9.56
N ASN A 35 4.13 3.95 9.22
CA ASN A 35 4.33 5.14 10.04
C ASN A 35 3.55 5.08 11.37
N GLU A 36 2.30 4.61 11.33
CA GLU A 36 1.50 4.36 12.55
C GLU A 36 2.21 3.35 13.46
N THR A 37 2.78 2.31 12.87
CA THR A 37 3.52 1.28 13.58
C THR A 37 4.82 1.82 14.18
N ALA A 38 5.60 2.56 13.41
CA ALA A 38 6.80 3.23 13.91
C ALA A 38 6.48 4.20 15.06
N ALA A 39 5.32 4.87 15.04
CA ALA A 39 4.86 5.69 16.15
C ALA A 39 4.58 4.87 17.42
N ARG A 40 4.07 3.64 17.29
CA ARG A 40 3.86 2.70 18.41
C ARG A 40 5.18 2.12 18.93
N LEU A 41 6.10 1.74 18.03
CA LEU A 41 7.46 1.31 18.38
C LEU A 41 8.17 2.36 19.25
N ARG A 42 8.07 3.64 18.87
CA ARG A 42 8.63 4.77 19.63
C ARG A 42 8.03 4.92 21.03
N LYS A 43 6.83 4.39 21.27
CA LYS A 43 6.17 4.37 22.58
C LYS A 43 6.50 3.11 23.41
N GLY A 44 7.41 2.25 22.92
CA GLY A 44 7.79 1.00 23.58
C GLY A 44 6.84 -0.17 23.30
N GLU A 45 5.82 0.04 22.46
CA GLU A 45 4.93 -1.01 21.98
C GLU A 45 5.57 -1.61 20.73
N ARG A 46 6.35 -2.69 20.87
CA ARG A 46 6.81 -3.47 19.71
C ARG A 46 5.76 -4.51 19.35
N PRO A 47 4.97 -4.33 18.27
CA PRO A 47 4.08 -5.37 17.82
C PRO A 47 4.91 -6.60 17.43
N ALA A 48 4.41 -7.80 17.72
CA ALA A 48 5.09 -9.05 17.37
C ALA A 48 5.35 -9.18 15.85
N TRP A 49 4.58 -8.47 15.04
CA TRP A 49 4.72 -8.41 13.61
C TRP A 49 5.78 -7.40 13.13
N ALA A 50 6.44 -6.59 13.96
CA ALA A 50 7.44 -5.61 13.49
C ALA A 50 8.80 -6.25 13.13
N SER A 51 8.81 -7.14 12.12
CA SER A 51 9.98 -7.75 11.48
C SER A 51 10.01 -7.40 9.98
N ALA A 52 11.17 -7.53 9.33
CA ALA A 52 11.30 -7.27 7.89
C ALA A 52 10.44 -8.21 7.03
N GLU A 53 10.24 -9.45 7.48
CA GLU A 53 9.36 -10.41 6.81
C GLU A 53 7.89 -9.98 6.83
N ALA A 54 7.46 -9.38 7.94
CA ALA A 54 6.13 -8.83 8.06
C ALA A 54 5.96 -7.51 7.31
N GLU A 55 7.01 -6.68 7.16
CA GLU A 55 6.96 -5.52 6.25
C GLU A 55 6.67 -5.97 4.81
N GLY A 56 7.31 -7.05 4.34
CA GLY A 56 6.99 -7.66 3.04
C GLY A 56 5.53 -8.11 2.95
N GLN A 57 5.02 -8.81 3.96
CA GLN A 57 3.61 -9.23 3.99
C GLN A 57 2.63 -8.06 4.01
N LEU A 58 2.96 -6.96 4.69
CA LEU A 58 2.14 -5.75 4.69
C LEU A 58 2.09 -5.08 3.32
N LEU A 59 3.21 -5.07 2.59
CA LEU A 59 3.24 -4.56 1.23
C LEU A 59 2.38 -5.42 0.29
N GLU A 60 2.46 -6.74 0.39
CA GLU A 60 1.62 -7.67 -0.37
C GLU A 60 0.12 -7.47 -0.07
N ILE A 61 -0.24 -7.25 1.19
CA ILE A 61 -1.61 -6.94 1.59
C ILE A 61 -2.06 -5.61 0.99
N ALA A 62 -1.19 -4.59 1.00
CA ALA A 62 -1.46 -3.30 0.40
C ALA A 62 -1.66 -3.40 -1.13
N HIS A 63 -0.88 -4.22 -1.82
CA HIS A 63 -1.10 -4.55 -3.23
C HIS A 63 -2.44 -5.22 -3.47
N ALA A 64 -2.79 -6.22 -2.64
CA ALA A 64 -4.08 -6.90 -2.74
C ALA A 64 -5.26 -5.93 -2.50
N LEU A 65 -5.11 -4.95 -1.62
CA LEU A 65 -6.09 -3.88 -1.37
C LEU A 65 -6.20 -2.91 -2.56
N ALA A 66 -5.08 -2.51 -3.15
CA ALA A 66 -5.07 -1.65 -4.32
C ALA A 66 -5.67 -2.33 -5.57
N LEU A 67 -5.49 -3.64 -5.73
CA LEU A 67 -6.09 -4.42 -6.83
C LEU A 67 -7.61 -4.48 -6.75
N ARG A 68 -8.17 -4.63 -5.53
CA ARG A 68 -9.62 -4.70 -5.31
C ARG A 68 -10.32 -3.34 -5.25
N ALA A 69 -9.57 -2.24 -5.24
CA ALA A 69 -10.15 -0.90 -5.19
C ALA A 69 -11.01 -0.63 -6.44
N PRO A 70 -12.25 -0.16 -6.29
CA PRO A 70 -13.10 0.18 -7.41
C PRO A 70 -12.63 1.50 -8.03
N LEU A 71 -11.83 1.41 -9.09
CA LEU A 71 -11.29 2.54 -9.84
C LEU A 71 -11.88 2.55 -11.26
N SER A 72 -12.18 3.74 -11.76
CA SER A 72 -12.62 3.93 -13.14
C SER A 72 -11.49 3.59 -14.13
N THR A 73 -11.80 2.81 -15.17
CA THR A 73 -10.81 2.30 -16.16
C THR A 73 -10.30 3.36 -17.14
N THR A 74 -10.96 4.51 -17.23
CA THR A 74 -10.54 5.66 -18.05
C THR A 74 -9.56 6.60 -17.33
N GLY A 75 -9.13 6.20 -16.13
CA GLY A 75 -8.38 7.03 -15.20
C GLY A 75 -9.24 7.35 -13.97
N PRO A 76 -8.82 6.97 -12.77
CA PRO A 76 -9.58 7.27 -11.56
C PRO A 76 -9.56 8.76 -11.23
N THR A 77 -10.69 9.22 -10.73
CA THR A 77 -10.82 10.55 -10.14
C THR A 77 -10.01 10.65 -8.85
N ALA A 78 -9.68 11.89 -8.45
CA ALA A 78 -9.02 12.13 -7.16
C ALA A 78 -9.83 11.58 -5.99
N GLU A 79 -11.17 11.63 -6.06
CA GLU A 79 -12.05 11.09 -5.02
C GLU A 79 -11.99 9.56 -4.93
N GLU A 80 -11.96 8.86 -6.07
CA GLU A 80 -11.80 7.40 -6.09
C GLU A 80 -10.43 6.98 -5.56
N PHE A 81 -9.38 7.73 -5.91
CA PHE A 81 -8.03 7.49 -5.41
C PHE A 81 -7.94 7.68 -3.88
N SER A 82 -8.46 8.79 -3.36
CA SER A 82 -8.50 9.05 -1.91
C SER A 82 -9.31 7.99 -1.18
N ARG A 83 -10.49 7.63 -1.70
CA ARG A 83 -11.34 6.60 -1.10
C ARG A 83 -10.65 5.24 -1.05
N ALA A 84 -9.95 4.86 -2.12
CA ALA A 84 -9.19 3.61 -2.16
C ALA A 84 -8.09 3.56 -1.10
N ILE A 85 -7.37 4.67 -0.92
CA ILE A 85 -6.34 4.81 0.11
C ILE A 85 -6.96 4.73 1.51
N GLU A 86 -7.99 5.51 1.79
CA GLU A 86 -8.64 5.56 3.11
C GLU A 86 -9.18 4.18 3.52
N GLN A 87 -9.88 3.50 2.60
CA GLN A 87 -10.37 2.14 2.83
C GLN A 87 -9.25 1.13 3.03
N GLY A 88 -8.16 1.26 2.27
CA GLY A 88 -6.99 0.39 2.40
C GLY A 88 -6.27 0.56 3.74
N ILE A 89 -6.11 1.80 4.21
CA ILE A 89 -5.53 2.11 5.52
C ILE A 89 -6.39 1.51 6.63
N GLU A 90 -7.72 1.69 6.55
CA GLU A 90 -8.63 1.16 7.56
C GLU A 90 -8.61 -0.38 7.59
N ALA A 91 -8.59 -1.03 6.43
CA ALA A 91 -8.43 -2.48 6.35
C ALA A 91 -7.11 -2.96 6.98
N MET A 92 -6.01 -2.24 6.75
CA MET A 92 -4.71 -2.55 7.35
C MET A 92 -4.72 -2.44 8.87
N ARG A 93 -5.36 -1.41 9.43
CA ARG A 93 -5.52 -1.27 10.88
C ARG A 93 -6.27 -2.45 11.50
N LEU A 94 -7.36 -2.87 10.88
CA LEU A 94 -8.12 -4.05 11.31
C LEU A 94 -7.27 -5.32 11.28
N ILE A 95 -6.48 -5.53 10.21
CA ILE A 95 -5.59 -6.69 10.09
C ILE A 95 -4.51 -6.68 11.19
N GLN A 96 -3.96 -5.51 11.51
CA GLN A 96 -2.94 -5.33 12.53
C GLN A 96 -3.49 -5.35 13.97
N GLY A 97 -4.82 -5.43 14.15
CA GLY A 97 -5.47 -5.39 15.44
C GLY A 97 -5.39 -4.01 16.12
N VAL A 98 -5.31 -2.94 15.32
CA VAL A 98 -5.40 -1.55 15.79
C VAL A 98 -6.86 -1.12 15.66
N SER A 99 -7.52 -0.90 16.80
CA SER A 99 -8.89 -0.35 16.89
C SER A 99 -8.93 0.78 17.90
#